data_AF-A0A420MHB6-F1
#
_entry.id   AF-A0A420MHB6-F1
#
_cell.length_a   1.000
_cell.length_b   1.000
_cell.length_c   1.000
_cell.angle_alpha   90.00
_cell.angle_beta   90.00
_cell.angle_gamma   90.00
#
_symmetry.space_group_name_H-M   'P 1'
#
loop_
_entity.id
_entity.type
_entity.pdbx_description
1 polymer ?
#
loop_
_entity_poly.entity_id
_entity_poly.type
_entity_poly.pdbx_seq_one_letter_code
_entity_poly.pdbx_strand_id
1 'polypeptide(L)'
;MDPVSIAVGAAGLAVSCATIVKTIYCWIDDTVDIDDNVSSLCDEITTLSRVLDSISNTSVQVPVAVIAEIDPDNGLWGSLRTTLDDVKATFKKLNQLLAELEKSSSLLSRGFLRRPSKQITFSLRSKEITTYKDRIKSYNTAMTSSSDD
;
A
#
# COMPACT_ATOMS: atom_id res chain seq x y z
N MET A 1 -16.43 -5.50 -11.75
CA MET A 1 -15.40 -4.50 -12.14
C MET A 1 -14.43 -5.23 -13.04
N ASP A 2 -13.89 -4.60 -14.09
CA ASP A 2 -13.05 -5.32 -15.06
C ASP A 2 -11.56 -5.35 -14.64
N PRO A 3 -10.78 -6.35 -15.09
CA PRO A 3 -9.37 -6.50 -14.69
C PRO A 3 -8.47 -5.35 -15.13
N VAL A 4 -8.81 -4.65 -16.21
CA VAL A 4 -8.00 -3.50 -16.67
C VAL A 4 -8.13 -2.36 -15.67
N SER A 5 -9.34 -2.08 -15.18
CA SER A 5 -9.57 -1.11 -14.11
C SER A 5 -8.81 -1.48 -12.82
N ILE A 6 -8.74 -2.76 -12.48
CA ILE A 6 -7.95 -3.26 -11.33
C ILE A 6 -6.46 -3.07 -11.56
N ALA A 7 -5.97 -3.41 -12.76
CA ALA A 7 -4.57 -3.29 -13.10
C ALA A 7 -4.07 -1.83 -13.03
N VAL A 8 -4.87 -0.90 -13.55
CA VAL A 8 -4.60 0.54 -13.50
C VAL A 8 -4.62 1.04 -12.05
N GLY A 9 -5.62 0.60 -11.26
CA GLY A 9 -5.71 0.94 -9.84
C GLY A 9 -4.48 0.46 -9.05
N ALA A 10 -4.05 -0.78 -9.28
CA ALA A 10 -2.89 -1.37 -8.63
C ALA A 10 -1.59 -0.65 -9.02
N ALA A 11 -1.38 -0.37 -10.31
CA ALA A 11 -0.21 0.40 -10.78
C ALA A 11 -0.15 1.80 -10.16
N GLY A 12 -1.29 2.52 -10.11
CA GLY A 12 -1.36 3.83 -9.47
C GLY A 12 -1.00 3.79 -7.97
N LEU A 13 -1.39 2.72 -7.28
CA LEU A 13 -1.01 2.53 -5.88
C LEU A 13 0.46 2.14 -5.71
N ALA A 14 1.05 1.35 -6.61
CA ALA A 14 2.49 1.07 -6.59
C ALA A 14 3.33 2.35 -6.76
N VAL A 15 2.94 3.24 -7.69
CA VAL A 15 3.55 4.57 -7.82
C VAL A 15 3.40 5.39 -6.53
N SER A 16 2.25 5.27 -5.86
CA SER A 16 2.01 5.93 -4.57
C SER A 16 2.92 5.38 -3.47
N CYS A 17 3.18 4.06 -3.43
CA CYS A 17 4.13 3.44 -2.51
C CYS A 17 5.52 4.07 -2.65
N ALA A 18 6.04 4.15 -3.89
CA ALA A 18 7.35 4.73 -4.17
C ALA A 18 7.43 6.21 -3.73
N THR A 19 6.36 6.96 -3.96
CA THR A 19 6.26 8.37 -3.54
C THR A 19 6.29 8.50 -2.01
N ILE A 20 5.51 7.68 -1.30
CA ILE A 20 5.44 7.71 0.17
C ILE A 20 6.79 7.34 0.79
N VAL A 21 7.41 6.25 0.32
CA VAL A 21 8.72 5.80 0.81
C VAL A 21 9.78 6.88 0.59
N LYS A 22 9.79 7.51 -0.59
CA LYS A 22 10.69 8.64 -0.87
C LYS A 22 10.47 9.81 0.11
N THR A 23 9.22 10.19 0.35
CA THR A 23 8.88 11.28 1.29
C THR A 23 9.34 10.94 2.71
N ILE A 24 9.15 9.70 3.15
CA ILE A 24 9.61 9.24 4.47
C ILE A 24 11.14 9.31 4.55
N TYR A 25 11.86 8.83 3.53
CA TYR A 25 13.34 8.92 3.52
C TYR A 25 13.85 10.36 3.50
N CYS A 26 13.24 11.27 2.75
CA CYS A 26 13.61 12.69 2.79
C CYS A 26 13.40 13.28 4.19
N TRP A 27 12.31 12.92 4.88
CA TRP A 27 12.08 13.37 6.25
C TRP A 27 13.08 12.77 7.25
N ILE A 28 13.49 11.52 7.03
CA ILE A 28 14.45 10.81 7.86
C ILE A 28 15.87 11.41 7.73
N ASP A 29 16.31 11.75 6.53
CA ASP A 29 17.66 12.31 6.28
C ASP A 29 17.89 13.61 7.08
N ASP A 30 16.81 14.33 7.39
CA ASP A 30 16.81 15.51 8.26
C ASP A 30 16.81 15.19 9.78
N THR A 31 16.84 13.91 10.17
CA THR A 31 16.74 13.46 11.57
C THR A 31 17.87 12.49 11.97
N VAL A 32 18.52 12.75 13.11
CA VAL A 32 19.72 12.02 13.58
C VAL A 32 19.42 10.58 14.08
N ASP A 33 18.16 10.18 14.19
CA ASP A 33 17.78 8.89 14.78
C ASP A 33 16.58 8.30 14.02
N ILE A 34 16.82 7.18 13.31
CA ILE A 34 15.79 6.48 12.54
C ILE A 34 15.10 5.48 13.46
N ASP A 35 13.83 5.73 13.77
CA ASP A 35 13.02 4.80 14.56
C ASP A 35 12.74 3.52 13.76
N ASP A 36 13.00 2.35 14.36
CA ASP A 36 12.79 1.02 13.77
C ASP A 36 11.38 0.84 13.18
N ASN A 37 10.36 1.49 13.76
CA ASN A 37 8.99 1.41 13.25
C ASN A 37 8.83 2.10 11.88
N VAL A 38 9.60 3.16 11.64
CA VAL A 38 9.55 3.90 10.37
C VAL A 38 10.29 3.12 9.28
N SER A 39 11.41 2.47 9.62
CA SER A 39 12.09 1.54 8.71
C SER A 39 11.18 0.36 8.34
N SER A 40 10.57 -0.28 9.34
CA SER A 40 9.62 -1.38 9.12
C SER A 40 8.44 -0.97 8.24
N LEU A 41 7.92 0.25 8.41
CA LEU A 41 6.86 0.78 7.55
C LEU A 41 7.32 0.94 6.09
N CYS A 42 8.54 1.43 5.86
CA CYS A 42 9.09 1.55 4.51
C CYS A 42 9.26 0.19 3.83
N ASP A 43 9.70 -0.82 4.57
CA ASP A 43 9.84 -2.19 4.08
C ASP A 43 8.49 -2.80 3.70
N GLU A 44 7.46 -2.58 4.52
CA GLU A 44 6.11 -3.04 4.24
C GLU A 44 5.50 -2.34 3.02
N ILE A 45 5.65 -1.02 2.88
CA ILE A 45 5.17 -0.25 1.72
C ILE A 45 5.90 -0.69 0.44
N THR A 46 7.21 -0.92 0.52
CA THR A 46 8.01 -1.42 -0.60
C THR A 46 7.54 -2.82 -1.02
N THR A 47 7.28 -3.69 -0.05
CA THR A 47 6.75 -5.03 -0.34
C THR A 47 5.36 -4.97 -0.94
N LEU A 48 4.48 -4.10 -0.43
CA LEU A 48 3.15 -3.87 -0.99
C LEU A 48 3.24 -3.36 -2.44
N SER A 49 4.17 -2.45 -2.75
CA SER A 49 4.43 -1.99 -4.12
C SER A 49 4.66 -3.17 -5.08
N ARG A 50 5.56 -4.09 -4.71
CA ARG A 50 5.88 -5.26 -5.55
C ARG A 50 4.67 -6.16 -5.77
N VAL A 51 3.84 -6.32 -4.73
CA VAL A 51 2.61 -7.12 -4.84
C VAL A 51 1.59 -6.43 -5.75
N LEU A 52 1.44 -5.11 -5.65
CA LEU A 52 0.58 -4.31 -6.53
C LEU A 52 1.05 -4.34 -7.99
N ASP A 53 2.35 -4.27 -8.23
CA ASP A 53 2.92 -4.43 -9.57
C ASP A 53 2.61 -5.82 -10.14
N SER A 54 2.73 -6.87 -9.31
CA SER A 54 2.36 -8.21 -9.72
C SER A 54 0.88 -8.30 -10.10
N ILE A 55 -0.03 -7.73 -9.30
CA ILE A 55 -1.45 -7.68 -9.65
C ILE A 55 -1.69 -6.92 -10.93
N SER A 56 -1.03 -5.78 -11.13
CA SER A 56 -1.17 -4.98 -12.34
C SER A 56 -0.81 -5.79 -13.58
N ASN A 57 0.31 -6.51 -13.51
CA ASN A 57 0.80 -7.34 -14.60
C ASN A 57 -0.06 -8.60 -14.84
N THR A 58 -0.52 -9.27 -13.79
CA THR A 58 -1.31 -10.50 -13.93
C THR A 58 -2.74 -10.22 -14.36
N SER A 59 -3.36 -9.14 -13.86
CA SER A 59 -4.76 -8.82 -14.16
C SER A 59 -5.01 -8.54 -15.63
N VAL A 60 -4.06 -7.96 -16.35
CA VAL A 60 -4.19 -7.70 -17.81
C VAL A 60 -3.95 -8.95 -18.67
N GLN A 61 -3.44 -10.04 -18.09
CA GLN A 61 -3.12 -11.28 -18.79
C GLN A 61 -4.26 -12.31 -18.71
N VAL A 62 -5.21 -12.15 -17.78
CA VAL A 62 -6.34 -13.08 -17.62
C VAL A 62 -7.33 -12.91 -18.78
N PRO A 63 -7.55 -13.94 -19.64
CA PRO A 63 -8.51 -13.84 -20.73
C PRO A 63 -9.94 -13.65 -20.23
N VAL A 64 -10.76 -12.85 -20.94
CA VAL A 64 -12.13 -12.53 -20.51
C VAL A 64 -13.01 -13.76 -20.29
N ALA A 65 -12.82 -14.80 -21.11
CA ALA A 65 -13.53 -16.07 -20.95
C ALA A 65 -13.19 -16.77 -19.63
N VAL A 66 -11.93 -16.70 -19.20
CA VAL A 66 -11.42 -17.30 -17.96
C VAL A 66 -11.86 -16.49 -16.72
N ILE A 67 -12.06 -15.18 -16.85
CA ILE A 67 -12.59 -14.35 -15.75
C ILE A 67 -13.95 -14.84 -15.27
N ALA A 68 -14.85 -15.18 -16.20
CA ALA A 68 -16.20 -15.64 -15.88
C ALA A 68 -16.21 -17.03 -15.21
N GLU A 69 -15.13 -17.80 -15.40
CA GLU A 69 -14.94 -19.12 -14.80
C GLU A 69 -14.28 -19.03 -13.41
N ILE A 70 -13.27 -18.17 -13.24
CA ILE A 70 -12.57 -17.94 -11.97
C ILE A 70 -13.42 -17.14 -10.98
N ASP A 71 -14.24 -16.21 -11.46
CA ASP A 71 -15.02 -15.31 -10.61
C ASP A 71 -16.46 -15.09 -11.12
N PRO A 72 -17.29 -16.15 -11.18
CA PRO A 72 -18.63 -16.09 -11.76
C PRO A 72 -19.56 -15.08 -11.08
N ASP A 73 -19.35 -14.84 -9.77
CA ASP A 73 -20.13 -13.89 -8.96
C ASP A 73 -19.46 -12.52 -8.81
N ASN A 74 -18.31 -12.28 -9.48
CA ASN A 74 -17.49 -11.07 -9.32
C ASN A 74 -17.07 -10.83 -7.84
N GLY A 75 -16.98 -11.88 -7.03
CA GLY A 75 -16.61 -11.84 -5.61
C GLY A 75 -15.11 -11.62 -5.40
N LEU A 76 -14.25 -12.25 -6.21
CA LEU A 76 -12.80 -12.15 -6.11
C LEU A 76 -12.32 -10.77 -6.58
N TRP A 77 -12.70 -10.34 -7.78
CA TRP A 77 -12.39 -9.01 -8.32
C TRP A 77 -13.05 -7.90 -7.51
N GLY A 78 -14.26 -8.15 -6.98
CA GLY A 78 -14.93 -7.26 -6.04
C GLY A 78 -14.14 -7.07 -4.75
N SER A 79 -13.67 -8.16 -4.14
CA SER A 79 -12.88 -8.11 -2.90
C SER A 79 -11.51 -7.46 -3.11
N LEU A 80 -10.87 -7.73 -4.25
CA LEU A 80 -9.62 -7.08 -4.64
C LEU A 80 -9.81 -5.58 -4.79
N ARG A 81 -10.88 -5.13 -5.48
CA ARG A 81 -11.23 -3.70 -5.56
C ARG A 81 -11.34 -3.07 -4.17
N THR A 82 -12.16 -3.65 -3.29
CA THR A 82 -12.36 -3.11 -1.93
C THR A 82 -11.03 -2.99 -1.19
N THR A 83 -10.16 -3.99 -1.33
CA THR A 83 -8.82 -3.95 -0.73
C THR A 83 -7.95 -2.84 -1.32
N LEU A 84 -7.98 -2.59 -2.63
CA LEU A 84 -7.26 -1.48 -3.27
C LEU A 84 -7.82 -0.11 -2.81
N ASP A 85 -9.13 0.01 -2.67
CA ASP A 85 -9.79 1.23 -2.14
C ASP A 85 -9.38 1.49 -0.68
N ASP A 86 -9.28 0.45 0.14
CA ASP A 86 -8.80 0.53 1.52
C ASP A 86 -7.32 0.96 1.59
N VAL A 87 -6.46 0.38 0.74
CA VAL A 87 -5.05 0.80 0.62
C VAL A 87 -4.96 2.28 0.26
N LYS A 88 -5.75 2.73 -0.72
CA LYS A 88 -5.83 4.14 -1.13
C LYS A 88 -6.22 5.05 0.04
N ALA A 89 -7.22 4.65 0.82
CA ALA A 89 -7.66 5.40 1.99
C ALA A 89 -6.56 5.49 3.06
N THR A 90 -5.85 4.39 3.31
CA THR A 90 -4.72 4.37 4.24
C THR A 90 -3.54 5.23 3.77
N PHE A 91 -3.22 5.21 2.47
CA PHE A 91 -2.19 6.08 1.89
C PHE A 91 -2.55 7.56 1.99
N LYS A 92 -3.82 7.91 1.81
CA LYS A 92 -4.30 9.29 2.02
C LYS A 92 -4.05 9.73 3.46
N LYS A 93 -4.36 8.89 4.45
CA LYS A 93 -4.10 9.18 5.87
C LYS A 93 -2.59 9.30 6.15
N LEU A 94 -1.78 8.43 5.56
CA LEU A 94 -0.33 8.46 5.72
C LEU A 94 0.29 9.74 5.15
N ASN A 95 -0.11 10.13 3.94
CA ASN A 95 0.32 11.40 3.34
C ASN A 95 -0.10 12.62 4.18
N GLN A 96 -1.29 12.59 4.77
CA GLN A 96 -1.72 13.65 5.69
C GLN A 96 -0.81 13.72 6.94
N LEU A 97 -0.49 12.58 7.55
CA LEU A 97 0.41 12.52 8.70
C LEU A 97 1.81 13.04 8.37
N LEU A 98 2.35 12.70 7.19
CA LEU A 98 3.63 13.20 6.70
C LEU A 98 3.60 14.71 6.46
N ALA A 99 2.54 15.25 5.85
CA ALA A 99 2.38 16.69 5.67
C ALA A 99 2.25 17.44 7.01
N GLU A 100 1.57 16.86 8.00
CA GLU A 100 1.50 17.42 9.36
C GLU A 100 2.85 17.36 10.08
N LEU A 101 3.68 16.35 9.79
CA LEU A 101 5.05 16.23 10.29
C LEU A 101 5.96 17.32 9.71
N GLU A 102 5.95 17.50 8.39
CA GLU A 102 6.72 18.53 7.68
C GLU A 102 6.35 19.95 8.14
N LYS A 103 5.05 20.23 8.31
CA LYS A 103 4.60 21.50 8.91
C LYS A 103 5.09 21.66 10.34
N SER A 104 5.07 20.59 11.12
CA SER A 104 5.56 20.65 12.51
C SER A 104 7.07 20.81 12.59
N SER A 105 7.88 20.19 11.72
CA SER A 105 9.34 20.37 11.73
C SER A 105 9.74 21.80 11.36
N SER A 106 9.02 22.45 10.43
CA SER A 106 9.21 23.87 10.12
C SER A 106 8.92 24.82 11.30
N LEU A 107 8.05 24.40 12.23
CA LEU A 107 7.66 25.16 13.44
C LEU A 107 8.47 24.75 14.69
N LEU A 108 9.16 23.61 14.66
CA LEU A 108 9.86 22.99 15.80
C LEU A 108 11.37 23.25 15.81
N SER A 109 11.80 24.41 15.31
CA SER A 109 13.04 25.04 15.81
C SER A 109 12.94 25.45 17.29
N ARG A 110 11.79 25.23 17.94
CA ARG A 110 11.58 25.35 19.40
C ARG A 110 10.71 24.20 19.96
N GLY A 111 11.33 23.16 20.55
CA GLY A 111 10.69 22.37 21.61
C GLY A 111 10.54 20.85 21.39
N PHE A 112 11.13 20.07 22.29
CA PHE A 112 11.50 18.64 22.16
C PHE A 112 10.42 17.62 22.60
N LEU A 113 9.11 17.83 22.35
CA LEU A 113 8.07 17.09 23.12
C LEU A 113 6.85 16.51 22.35
N ARG A 114 7.00 15.96 21.12
CA ARG A 114 5.84 15.39 20.38
C ARG A 114 5.99 14.00 19.73
N ARG A 115 7.09 13.27 19.98
CA ARG A 115 7.41 12.00 19.28
C ARG A 115 6.52 10.77 19.60
N PRO A 116 6.04 10.49 20.83
CA PRO A 116 5.45 9.18 21.15
C PRO A 116 4.09 8.90 20.49
N SER A 117 3.22 9.91 20.31
CA SER A 117 1.88 9.68 19.74
C SER A 117 1.91 9.33 18.25
N LYS A 118 2.91 9.83 17.52
CA LYS A 118 3.05 9.57 16.08
C LYS A 118 3.63 8.18 15.79
N GLN A 119 4.53 7.69 16.65
CA GLN A 119 5.09 6.32 16.57
C GLN A 119 4.00 5.24 16.69
N ILE A 120 3.05 5.43 17.61
CA ILE A 120 1.88 4.54 17.75
C ILE A 120 1.00 4.58 16.49
N THR A 121 0.90 5.74 15.85
CA THR A 121 0.10 5.88 14.62
C THR A 121 0.77 5.16 13.44
N PHE A 122 2.09 5.30 13.26
CA PHE A 122 2.81 4.60 12.19
C PHE A 122 2.79 3.08 12.36
N SER A 123 2.98 2.58 13.60
CA SER A 123 2.90 1.14 13.86
C SER A 123 1.50 0.55 13.61
N LEU A 124 0.44 1.31 13.87
CA LEU A 124 -0.93 0.91 13.49
C LEU A 124 -1.09 0.80 11.96
N ARG A 125 -0.58 1.80 11.22
CA ARG A 125 -0.64 1.80 9.75
C ARG A 125 0.17 0.67 9.13
N SER A 126 1.32 0.36 9.72
CA SER A 126 2.15 -0.78 9.35
C SER A 126 1.36 -2.10 9.42
N LYS A 127 0.67 -2.37 10.54
CA LYS A 127 -0.19 -3.56 10.69
C LYS A 127 -1.32 -3.64 9.66
N GLU A 128 -1.97 -2.51 9.35
CA GLU A 128 -2.99 -2.45 8.29
C GLU A 128 -2.37 -2.82 6.92
N ILE A 129 -1.22 -2.23 6.58
CA ILE A 129 -0.50 -2.49 5.32
C ILE A 129 -0.09 -3.95 5.19
N THR A 130 0.43 -4.57 6.25
CA THR A 130 0.75 -6.00 6.24
C THR A 130 -0.50 -6.85 6.01
N THR A 131 -1.63 -6.52 6.63
CA THR A 131 -2.90 -7.22 6.40
C THR A 131 -3.35 -7.11 4.93
N TYR A 132 -3.27 -5.92 4.33
CA TYR A 132 -3.63 -5.74 2.93
C TYR A 132 -2.70 -6.50 1.98
N LYS A 133 -1.39 -6.46 2.24
CA LYS A 133 -0.39 -7.22 1.48
C LYS A 133 -0.73 -8.71 1.46
N ASP A 134 -1.07 -9.30 2.61
CA ASP A 134 -1.35 -10.73 2.70
C ASP A 134 -2.64 -11.10 1.96
N ARG A 135 -3.67 -10.24 2.03
CA ARG A 135 -4.90 -10.40 1.24
C ARG A 135 -4.64 -10.34 -0.27
N ILE A 136 -3.91 -9.32 -0.72
CA ILE A 136 -3.63 -9.14 -2.15
C ILE A 136 -2.80 -10.29 -2.69
N LYS A 137 -1.80 -10.78 -1.93
CA LYS A 137 -1.06 -12.00 -2.29
C LYS A 137 -1.96 -13.22 -2.45
N SER A 138 -2.87 -13.43 -1.50
CA SER A 138 -3.84 -14.53 -1.56
C SER A 138 -4.68 -14.48 -2.85
N TYR A 139 -5.19 -13.29 -3.20
CA TYR A 139 -5.95 -13.11 -4.44
C TYR A 139 -5.10 -13.34 -5.69
N ASN A 140 -3.85 -12.86 -5.72
CA ASN A 140 -2.95 -13.09 -6.84
C ASN A 140 -2.68 -14.58 -7.07
N THR A 141 -2.46 -15.33 -6.00
CA THR A 141 -2.29 -16.79 -6.07
C THR A 141 -3.54 -17.44 -6.65
N ALA A 142 -4.73 -17.12 -6.13
CA ALA A 142 -5.99 -17.70 -6.61
C ALA A 142 -6.24 -17.40 -8.11
N MET A 143 -5.87 -16.21 -8.60
CA MET A 143 -6.02 -15.86 -10.02
C MET A 143 -5.03 -16.59 -10.93
N THR A 144 -3.83 -16.91 -10.43
CA THR A 144 -2.76 -17.52 -11.23
C THR A 144 -2.79 -19.05 -11.17
N SER A 145 -3.17 -19.64 -10.03
CA SER A 145 -3.27 -21.10 -9.87
C SER A 145 -4.42 -21.73 -10.66
N SER A 146 -5.42 -20.94 -11.06
CA SER A 146 -6.58 -21.43 -11.82
C SER A 146 -6.31 -21.53 -13.33
N SER A 147 -5.08 -21.23 -13.78
CA SER A 147 -4.68 -21.31 -15.20
C SER A 147 -3.86 -22.57 -15.55
N ASP A 148 -3.57 -23.44 -14.58
CA ASP A 148 -2.67 -24.60 -14.70
C ASP A 148 -3.38 -25.98 -14.63
N ASP A 149 -4.70 -26.04 -14.51
CA ASP A 149 -5.53 -27.27 -14.58
C ASP A 149 -6.34 -27.32 -15.90
#